data_AF-A0AAN8CHZ6-F1
#
_entry.id   AF-A0AAN8CHZ6-F1
#
_cell.length_a   1.000
_cell.length_b   1.000
_cell.length_c   1.000
_cell.angle_alpha   90.00
_cell.angle_beta   90.00
_cell.angle_gamma   90.00
#
_symmetry.space_group_name_H-M   'P 1'
#
loop_
_entity.id
_entity.type
_entity.pdbx_description
1 polymer ?
#
loop_
_entity_poly.entity_id
_entity_poly.type
_entity_poly.pdbx_seq_one_letter_code
_entity_poly.pdbx_strand_id
1 'polypeptide(L)'
;MMEFSSFVGNGLKNILEDYTDDEIGILDLDFSIYWDGTNVDLDPQNPEKPLTGQECFVICHQITILNSMKEYVEAYVSHAFNTSVEGVFQEFKRGFFQVCDQDLVKLFRPRELQEVLVGKDFNDWARLKEVTVYEGEYNTTPLHPTIQMFWEVFDDLTEDQKKAFLWFVTGFERVPVLDLEKFKMKIKDQQVQGPPDQFYPKAHTCFSDLELPLYSTKEIMQTRLTEALSSNKIIFKDAGTELGRCLV
;
A
#
# COMPACT_ATOMS: atom_id res chain seq x y z
N MET A 1 0.20 1.72 -6.06
CA MET A 1 -0.04 2.60 -7.20
C MET A 1 1.23 3.41 -7.34
N MET A 2 1.90 3.36 -8.48
CA MET A 2 3.01 4.29 -8.71
C MET A 2 2.35 5.63 -8.98
N GLU A 3 2.61 6.58 -8.10
CA GLU A 3 2.18 7.97 -8.25
C GLU A 3 3.45 8.77 -8.45
N PHE A 4 3.40 9.78 -9.32
CA PHE A 4 4.51 10.71 -9.39
C PHE A 4 4.72 11.35 -8.02
N SER A 5 5.99 11.61 -7.68
CA SER A 5 6.27 12.48 -6.54
C SER A 5 5.57 13.82 -6.75
N SER A 6 5.19 14.49 -5.65
CA SER A 6 4.56 15.80 -5.73
C SER A 6 5.39 16.79 -6.56
N PHE A 7 6.72 16.66 -6.54
CA PHE A 7 7.62 17.45 -7.37
C PHE A 7 7.39 17.20 -8.87
N VAL A 8 7.46 15.95 -9.34
CA VAL A 8 7.29 15.62 -10.76
C VAL A 8 5.85 15.90 -11.21
N GLY A 9 4.87 15.49 -10.41
CA GLY A 9 3.45 15.69 -10.74
C GLY A 9 3.07 17.16 -10.87
N ASN A 10 3.52 18.01 -9.93
CA ASN A 10 3.28 19.45 -10.02
C ASN A 10 4.07 20.07 -11.18
N GLY A 11 5.30 19.62 -11.46
CA GLY A 11 6.08 20.11 -12.60
C GLY A 11 5.35 19.89 -13.93
N LEU A 12 4.87 18.66 -14.18
CA LEU A 12 4.09 18.34 -15.38
C LEU A 12 2.77 19.12 -15.45
N LYS A 13 2.12 19.34 -14.30
CA LYS A 13 0.89 20.14 -14.23
C LYS A 13 1.14 21.61 -14.59
N ASN A 14 2.20 22.20 -14.05
CA ASN A 14 2.55 23.59 -14.33
C ASN A 14 2.87 23.80 -15.82
N ILE A 15 3.51 22.82 -16.48
CA ILE A 15 3.74 22.83 -17.93
C ILE A 15 2.43 22.94 -18.72
N LEU A 16 1.33 22.35 -18.22
CA LEU A 16 0.04 22.40 -18.90
C LEU A 16 -0.80 23.64 -18.57
N GLU A 17 -0.73 24.11 -17.33
CA GLU A 17 -1.69 25.08 -16.78
C GLU A 17 -1.10 26.46 -16.53
N ASP A 18 0.17 26.54 -16.14
CA ASP A 18 0.76 27.74 -15.56
C ASP A 18 1.85 28.38 -16.43
N TYR A 19 2.58 27.59 -17.23
CA TYR A 19 3.66 28.12 -18.06
C TYR A 19 3.18 28.65 -19.41
N THR A 20 3.68 29.82 -19.74
CA THR A 20 3.59 30.43 -21.07
C THR A 20 4.71 29.93 -21.99
N ASP A 21 4.54 30.11 -23.30
CA ASP A 21 5.54 29.74 -24.31
C ASP A 21 6.91 30.40 -24.03
N ASP A 22 6.91 31.66 -23.58
CA ASP A 22 8.12 32.39 -23.22
C ASP A 22 8.82 31.79 -21.99
N GLU A 23 8.05 31.33 -20.99
CA GLU A 23 8.60 30.69 -19.79
C GLU A 23 9.18 29.31 -20.10
N ILE A 24 8.51 28.52 -20.94
CA ILE A 24 9.05 27.23 -21.39
C ILE A 24 10.31 27.41 -22.24
N GLY A 25 10.33 28.43 -23.12
CA GLY A 25 11.52 28.76 -23.90
C GLY A 25 12.74 29.13 -23.05
N ILE A 26 12.53 29.68 -21.84
CA ILE A 26 13.61 29.94 -20.86
C ILE A 26 14.10 28.64 -20.20
N LEU A 27 13.22 27.66 -20.04
CA LEU A 27 13.53 26.38 -19.41
C LEU A 27 14.30 25.42 -20.33
N ASP A 28 14.41 25.76 -21.63
CA ASP A 28 15.10 24.96 -22.66
C ASP A 28 14.68 23.48 -22.64
N LEU A 29 13.37 23.27 -22.46
CA LEU A 29 12.79 21.94 -22.41
C LEU A 29 12.59 21.43 -23.83
N ASP A 30 13.03 20.21 -24.07
CA ASP A 30 12.80 19.43 -25.28
C ASP A 30 12.12 18.10 -24.92
N PHE A 31 12.08 17.14 -25.85
CA PHE A 31 11.52 15.81 -25.60
C PHE A 31 12.54 14.84 -24.98
N SER A 32 13.63 15.34 -24.39
CA SER A 32 14.65 14.53 -23.72
C SER A 32 14.44 14.57 -22.21
N ILE A 33 14.40 13.41 -21.56
CA ILE A 33 14.27 13.31 -20.10
C ILE A 33 15.37 12.46 -19.48
N TYR A 34 15.73 12.75 -18.23
CA TYR A 34 16.56 11.87 -17.43
C TYR A 34 15.68 10.92 -16.63
N TRP A 35 15.71 9.62 -16.99
CA TRP A 35 14.90 8.58 -16.38
C TRP A 35 15.76 7.35 -16.04
N ASP A 36 15.65 6.88 -14.79
CA ASP A 36 16.34 5.69 -14.27
C ASP A 36 17.85 5.66 -14.59
N GLY A 37 18.52 6.80 -14.40
CA GLY A 37 19.96 6.92 -14.61
C GLY A 37 20.39 7.18 -16.06
N THR A 38 19.45 7.29 -17.01
CA THR A 38 19.73 7.42 -18.45
C THR A 38 18.97 8.58 -19.10
N ASN A 39 19.51 9.14 -20.19
CA ASN A 39 18.77 10.07 -21.03
C ASN A 39 17.86 9.28 -21.98
N VAL A 40 16.60 9.70 -22.08
CA VAL A 40 15.56 9.07 -22.88
C VAL A 40 14.93 10.11 -23.77
N ASP A 41 14.89 9.83 -25.07
CA ASP A 41 14.16 10.62 -26.05
C ASP A 41 12.69 10.16 -26.08
N LEU A 42 11.77 11.03 -25.65
CA LEU A 42 10.33 10.78 -25.61
C LEU A 42 9.68 10.84 -26.99
N ASP A 43 10.24 11.63 -27.91
CA ASP A 43 9.94 11.59 -29.35
C ASP A 43 11.21 11.29 -30.13
N PRO A 44 11.54 10.00 -30.36
CA PRO A 44 12.73 9.63 -31.13
C PRO A 44 12.73 10.14 -32.57
N GLN A 45 11.57 10.54 -33.12
CA GLN A 45 11.49 11.08 -34.48
C GLN A 45 11.86 12.56 -34.50
N ASN A 46 11.61 13.29 -33.41
CA ASN A 46 11.93 14.72 -33.27
C ASN A 46 12.37 15.06 -31.82
N PRO A 47 13.53 14.57 -31.34
CA PRO A 47 13.92 14.72 -29.93
C PRO A 47 14.16 16.18 -29.52
N GLU A 48 14.67 17.00 -30.45
CA GLU A 48 14.94 18.43 -30.27
C GLU A 48 13.71 19.32 -30.55
N LYS A 49 12.51 18.73 -30.67
CA LYS A 49 11.29 19.50 -30.91
C LYS A 49 11.05 20.45 -29.72
N PRO A 50 10.96 21.77 -29.96
CA PRO A 50 10.74 22.72 -28.88
C PRO A 50 9.32 22.58 -28.30
N LEU A 51 9.21 22.85 -27.02
CA LEU A 51 7.94 22.87 -26.30
C LEU A 51 7.25 24.24 -26.45
N THR A 52 6.06 24.21 -27.01
CA THR A 52 5.23 25.36 -27.40
C THR A 52 3.75 25.07 -27.15
N GLY A 53 3.05 26.04 -26.57
CA GLY A 53 1.63 25.99 -26.23
C GLY A 53 0.71 26.37 -27.39
N GLN A 54 1.23 27.03 -28.42
CA GLN A 54 0.53 27.33 -29.66
C GLN A 54 1.40 27.15 -30.91
N GLU A 55 1.21 26.04 -31.64
CA GLU A 55 1.51 26.03 -33.08
C GLU A 55 0.28 25.54 -33.87
N CYS A 56 -0.36 26.50 -34.54
CA CYS A 56 -1.44 26.29 -35.48
C CYS A 56 -0.83 26.19 -36.88
N PHE A 57 -0.51 24.98 -37.35
CA PHE A 57 -0.08 24.78 -38.74
C PHE A 57 -1.28 24.41 -39.62
N VAL A 58 -1.56 25.27 -40.61
CA VAL A 58 -2.48 24.93 -41.69
C VAL A 58 -1.69 24.18 -42.75
N ILE A 59 -1.78 22.85 -42.76
CA ILE A 59 -1.35 22.05 -43.90
C ILE A 59 -2.60 21.71 -44.72
N CYS A 60 -2.69 22.27 -45.92
CA CYS A 60 -3.66 21.85 -46.95
C CYS A 60 -5.13 21.74 -46.48
N HIS A 61 -5.70 22.79 -45.89
CA HIS A 61 -7.10 22.89 -45.42
C HIS A 61 -7.46 22.07 -44.17
N GLN A 62 -6.49 21.48 -43.47
CA GLN A 62 -6.71 20.84 -42.18
C GLN A 62 -5.98 21.64 -41.09
N ILE A 63 -6.72 22.13 -40.09
CA ILE A 63 -6.15 22.75 -38.89
C ILE A 63 -5.76 21.60 -37.96
N THR A 64 -4.45 21.34 -37.82
CA THR A 64 -3.93 20.50 -36.74
C THR A 64 -3.38 21.43 -35.68
N ILE A 65 -4.06 21.51 -34.53
CA ILE A 65 -3.55 22.23 -33.36
C ILE A 65 -2.56 21.28 -32.69
N LEU A 66 -1.26 21.48 -32.87
CA LEU A 66 -0.24 20.79 -32.08
C LEU A 66 0.03 21.63 -30.84
N ASN A 67 -0.36 21.12 -29.67
CA ASN A 67 0.12 21.62 -28.39
C ASN A 67 1.25 20.67 -27.97
N SER A 68 2.49 21.03 -28.26
CA SER A 68 3.64 20.16 -28.00
C SER A 68 3.91 20.01 -26.50
N MET A 69 3.47 20.96 -25.65
CA MET A 69 3.49 20.79 -24.18
C MET A 69 2.61 19.63 -23.74
N LYS A 70 1.40 19.52 -24.31
CA LYS A 70 0.51 18.40 -24.04
C LYS A 70 1.11 17.09 -24.52
N GLU A 71 1.67 17.06 -25.73
CA GLU A 71 2.33 15.87 -26.27
C GLU A 71 3.52 15.42 -25.42
N TYR A 72 4.32 16.36 -24.93
CA TYR A 72 5.42 16.08 -24.02
C TYR A 72 4.94 15.48 -22.70
N VAL A 73 3.93 16.07 -22.06
CA VAL A 73 3.40 15.52 -20.82
C VAL A 73 2.78 14.14 -21.04
N GLU A 74 2.05 13.94 -22.14
CA GLU A 74 1.52 12.62 -22.52
C GLU A 74 2.64 11.59 -22.77
N ALA A 75 3.70 11.97 -23.48
CA ALA A 75 4.84 11.12 -23.75
C ALA A 75 5.63 10.79 -22.46
N TYR A 76 5.80 11.77 -21.57
CA TYR A 76 6.43 11.60 -20.27
C TYR A 76 5.66 10.59 -19.42
N VAL A 77 4.34 10.79 -19.27
CA VAL A 77 3.47 9.89 -18.51
C VAL A 77 3.47 8.49 -19.12
N SER A 78 3.39 8.39 -20.45
CA SER A 78 3.42 7.10 -21.14
C SER A 78 4.74 6.37 -20.95
N HIS A 79 5.87 7.08 -21.02
CA HIS A 79 7.18 6.48 -20.76
C HIS A 79 7.28 5.98 -19.32
N ALA A 80 6.90 6.82 -18.35
CA ALA A 80 6.99 6.51 -16.93
C ALA A 80 6.16 5.27 -16.54
N PHE A 81 4.94 5.12 -17.05
CA PHE A 81 4.03 4.05 -16.61
C PHE A 81 3.88 2.88 -17.57
N ASN A 82 4.29 3.02 -18.83
CA ASN A 82 4.20 1.96 -19.83
C ASN A 82 5.59 1.58 -20.34
N THR A 83 6.26 2.47 -21.10
CA THR A 83 7.47 2.09 -21.86
C THR A 83 8.62 1.66 -20.96
N SER A 84 8.91 2.41 -19.89
CA SER A 84 10.05 2.13 -18.99
C SER A 84 9.91 0.81 -18.24
N VAL A 85 8.67 0.32 -18.06
CA VAL A 85 8.37 -0.90 -17.31
C VAL A 85 7.80 -2.03 -18.18
N GLU A 86 7.70 -1.82 -19.49
CA GLU A 86 6.99 -2.73 -20.41
C GLU A 86 7.49 -4.17 -20.29
N GLY A 87 8.80 -4.37 -20.31
CA GLY A 87 9.39 -5.71 -20.21
C GLY A 87 9.01 -6.46 -18.93
N VAL A 88 9.12 -5.82 -17.77
CA VAL A 88 8.77 -6.43 -16.48
C VAL A 88 7.25 -6.57 -16.31
N PHE A 89 6.49 -5.61 -16.83
CA PHE A 89 5.03 -5.61 -16.75
C PHE A 89 4.42 -6.72 -17.61
N GLN A 90 4.96 -7.00 -18.81
CA GLN A 90 4.47 -8.10 -19.64
C GLN A 90 4.69 -9.46 -18.98
N GLU A 91 5.82 -9.68 -18.30
CA GLU A 91 6.04 -10.92 -17.56
C GLU A 91 5.12 -11.04 -16.34
N PHE A 92 4.91 -9.95 -15.60
CA PHE A 92 3.91 -9.90 -14.52
C PHE A 92 2.51 -10.23 -15.06
N LYS A 93 2.09 -9.55 -16.14
CA LYS A 93 0.79 -9.73 -16.78
C LYS A 93 0.60 -11.16 -17.26
N ARG A 94 1.63 -11.76 -17.86
CA ARG A 94 1.64 -13.16 -18.29
C ARG A 94 1.41 -14.10 -17.12
N GLY A 95 2.15 -13.93 -16.01
CA GLY A 95 1.99 -14.76 -14.81
C GLY A 95 0.64 -14.56 -14.13
N PHE A 96 0.18 -13.30 -14.00
CA PHE A 96 -1.10 -12.96 -13.39
C PHE A 96 -2.28 -13.64 -14.11
N PHE A 97 -2.31 -13.58 -15.45
CA PHE A 97 -3.37 -14.21 -16.25
C PHE A 97 -3.22 -15.73 -16.45
N GLN A 98 -2.20 -16.37 -15.87
CA GLN A 98 -2.20 -17.85 -15.73
C GLN A 98 -3.15 -18.32 -14.62
N VAL A 99 -3.47 -17.45 -13.67
CA VAL A 99 -4.28 -17.78 -12.48
C VAL A 99 -5.60 -17.01 -12.48
N CYS A 100 -5.57 -15.74 -12.90
CA CYS A 100 -6.74 -14.88 -12.95
C CYS A 100 -7.35 -14.87 -14.35
N ASP A 101 -8.67 -15.03 -14.45
CA ASP A 101 -9.38 -14.93 -15.72
C ASP A 101 -9.38 -13.47 -16.23
N GLN A 102 -8.92 -13.28 -17.47
CA GLN A 102 -8.74 -11.96 -18.04
C GLN A 102 -10.07 -11.22 -18.25
N ASP A 103 -11.15 -11.92 -18.61
CA ASP A 103 -12.44 -11.30 -18.87
C ASP A 103 -13.14 -10.92 -17.57
N LEU A 104 -12.94 -11.69 -16.49
CA LEU A 104 -13.38 -11.30 -15.15
C LEU A 104 -12.63 -10.06 -14.64
N VAL A 105 -11.32 -9.99 -14.83
CA VAL A 105 -10.50 -8.86 -14.36
C VAL A 105 -10.94 -7.55 -15.03
N LYS A 106 -11.34 -7.58 -16.31
CA LYS A 106 -11.86 -6.42 -17.05
C LYS A 106 -13.19 -5.88 -16.51
N LEU A 107 -13.94 -6.66 -15.72
CA LEU A 107 -15.19 -6.19 -15.11
C LEU A 107 -14.97 -5.20 -13.98
N PHE A 108 -13.78 -5.20 -13.36
CA PHE A 108 -13.45 -4.33 -12.23
C PHE A 108 -12.91 -2.98 -12.69
N ARG A 109 -13.27 -1.91 -11.97
CA ARG A 109 -12.52 -0.66 -12.01
C ARG A 109 -11.17 -0.84 -11.31
N PRO A 110 -10.13 -0.04 -11.64
CA PRO A 110 -8.81 -0.18 -11.02
C PRO A 110 -8.83 -0.20 -9.48
N ARG A 111 -9.64 0.65 -8.86
CA ARG A 111 -9.81 0.69 -7.41
C ARG A 111 -10.47 -0.57 -6.85
N GLU A 112 -11.49 -1.09 -7.52
CA GLU A 112 -12.18 -2.31 -7.10
C GLU A 112 -11.26 -3.53 -7.21
N LEU A 113 -10.48 -3.62 -8.31
CA LEU A 113 -9.48 -4.67 -8.47
C LEU A 113 -8.40 -4.60 -7.38
N GLN A 114 -7.93 -3.39 -7.04
CA GLN A 114 -7.00 -3.19 -5.94
C GLN A 114 -7.61 -3.64 -4.60
N GLU A 115 -8.85 -3.29 -4.31
CA GLU A 115 -9.52 -3.69 -3.07
C GLU A 115 -9.69 -5.21 -3.00
N VAL A 116 -9.98 -5.88 -4.12
CA VAL A 116 -10.07 -7.35 -4.16
C VAL A 116 -8.71 -8.01 -3.92
N LEU A 117 -7.65 -7.52 -4.54
CA LEU A 117 -6.31 -8.12 -4.47
C LEU A 117 -5.57 -7.80 -3.16
N VAL A 118 -5.68 -6.56 -2.69
CA VAL A 118 -4.91 -6.03 -1.55
C VAL A 118 -5.76 -5.97 -0.28
N GLY A 119 -7.09 -5.97 -0.39
CA GLY A 119 -8.00 -5.77 0.72
C GLY A 119 -8.41 -4.32 0.93
N LYS A 120 -9.30 -4.12 1.90
CA LYS A 120 -9.83 -2.83 2.33
C LYS A 120 -9.44 -2.54 3.78
N ASP A 121 -9.44 -1.25 4.14
CA ASP A 121 -9.24 -0.83 5.53
C ASP A 121 -10.27 -1.52 6.42
N PHE A 122 -9.78 -2.13 7.51
CA PHE A 122 -10.64 -2.77 8.49
C PHE A 122 -11.11 -1.76 9.53
N ASN A 123 -12.42 -1.76 9.78
CA ASN A 123 -13.06 -0.85 10.73
C ASN A 123 -14.16 -1.54 11.59
N ASP A 124 -14.41 -2.83 11.40
CA ASP A 124 -15.44 -3.57 12.14
C ASP A 124 -14.85 -4.34 13.33
N TRP A 125 -14.35 -3.59 14.31
CA TRP A 125 -13.75 -4.13 15.52
C TRP A 125 -14.73 -4.94 16.38
N ALA A 126 -16.04 -4.65 16.29
CA ALA A 126 -17.07 -5.41 16.98
C ALA A 126 -17.19 -6.82 16.40
N ARG A 127 -17.18 -6.93 15.07
CA ARG A 127 -17.18 -8.24 14.40
C ARG A 127 -15.93 -9.04 14.72
N LEU A 128 -14.76 -8.41 14.77
CA LEU A 128 -13.51 -9.07 15.17
C LEU A 128 -13.66 -9.78 16.52
N LYS A 129 -14.23 -9.08 17.52
CA LYS A 129 -14.48 -9.64 18.86
C LYS A 129 -15.43 -10.84 18.81
N GLU A 130 -16.51 -10.71 18.06
CA GLU A 130 -17.55 -11.74 17.95
C GLU A 130 -17.01 -13.04 17.34
N VAL A 131 -16.15 -12.94 16.32
CA VAL A 131 -15.62 -14.11 15.60
C VAL A 131 -14.33 -14.66 16.20
N THR A 132 -13.79 -14.02 17.25
CA THR A 132 -12.56 -14.47 17.92
C THR A 132 -12.82 -15.78 18.67
N VAL A 133 -11.95 -16.76 18.44
CA VAL A 133 -12.00 -18.06 19.11
C VAL A 133 -10.97 -18.08 20.24
N TYR A 134 -11.35 -18.64 21.39
CA TYR A 134 -10.46 -18.82 22.53
C TYR A 134 -10.06 -20.29 22.63
N GLU A 135 -8.77 -20.54 22.85
CA GLU A 135 -8.20 -21.88 22.99
C GLU A 135 -7.42 -22.00 24.31
N GLY A 136 -7.11 -23.25 24.70
CA GLY A 136 -6.35 -23.53 25.91
C GLY A 136 -7.05 -23.05 27.19
N GLU A 137 -6.30 -22.39 28.07
CA GLU A 137 -6.82 -21.88 29.36
C GLU A 137 -7.87 -20.77 29.21
N TYR A 138 -7.99 -20.18 28.02
CA TYR A 138 -8.98 -19.14 27.72
C TYR A 138 -10.33 -19.66 27.26
N ASN A 139 -10.43 -20.94 26.90
CA ASN A 139 -11.68 -21.55 26.47
C ASN A 139 -12.56 -21.95 27.68
N THR A 140 -13.08 -20.93 28.38
CA THR A 140 -13.88 -21.12 29.60
C THR A 140 -15.26 -20.49 29.50
N THR A 141 -16.20 -20.98 30.30
CA THR A 141 -17.52 -20.35 30.51
C THR A 141 -17.75 -20.22 32.02
N PRO A 142 -17.81 -19.00 32.58
CA PRO A 142 -17.76 -17.68 31.91
C PRO A 142 -16.38 -17.35 31.30
N LEU A 143 -16.34 -16.28 30.50
CA LEU A 143 -15.13 -15.82 29.78
C LEU A 143 -13.98 -15.54 30.74
N HIS A 144 -12.78 -16.01 30.42
CA HIS A 144 -11.60 -15.88 31.27
C HIS A 144 -11.27 -14.41 31.60
N PRO A 145 -10.91 -14.04 32.85
CA PRO A 145 -10.64 -12.65 33.24
C PRO A 145 -9.56 -11.96 32.39
N THR A 146 -8.49 -12.67 32.01
CA THR A 146 -7.45 -12.14 31.10
C THR A 146 -8.01 -11.77 29.73
N ILE A 147 -9.00 -12.50 29.21
CA ILE A 147 -9.62 -12.15 27.93
C ILE A 147 -10.54 -10.93 28.06
N GLN A 148 -11.26 -10.80 29.18
CA GLN A 148 -12.05 -9.60 29.45
C GLN A 148 -11.14 -8.36 29.50
N MET A 149 -10.05 -8.46 30.25
CA MET A 149 -9.00 -7.45 30.35
C MET A 149 -8.39 -7.12 28.99
N PHE A 150 -8.14 -8.12 28.15
CA PHE A 150 -7.64 -7.92 26.79
C PHE A 150 -8.57 -7.06 25.96
N TRP A 151 -9.88 -7.33 25.97
CA TRP A 151 -10.81 -6.53 25.19
C TRP A 151 -11.00 -5.12 25.74
N GLU A 152 -10.91 -4.92 27.06
CA GLU A 152 -10.87 -3.58 27.64
C GLU A 152 -9.64 -2.80 27.19
N VAL A 153 -8.45 -3.41 27.25
CA VAL A 153 -7.21 -2.79 26.76
C VAL A 153 -7.30 -2.50 25.27
N PHE A 154 -7.85 -3.43 24.49
CA PHE A 154 -8.03 -3.28 23.05
C PHE A 154 -8.97 -2.11 22.71
N ASP A 155 -10.04 -1.92 23.48
CA ASP A 155 -10.97 -0.81 23.29
C ASP A 155 -10.34 0.54 23.59
N ASP A 156 -9.42 0.59 24.57
CA ASP A 156 -8.65 1.77 24.92
C ASP A 156 -7.57 2.14 23.88
N LEU A 157 -7.30 1.29 22.89
CA LEU A 157 -6.35 1.57 21.81
C LEU A 157 -6.90 2.62 20.82
N THR A 158 -6.00 3.45 20.29
CA THR A 158 -6.32 4.34 19.15
C THR A 158 -6.57 3.54 17.87
N GLU A 159 -7.21 4.14 16.87
CA GLU A 159 -7.43 3.46 15.57
C GLU A 159 -6.11 3.00 14.92
N ASP A 160 -5.05 3.82 14.97
CA ASP A 160 -3.74 3.44 14.45
C ASP A 160 -3.10 2.28 15.22
N GLN A 161 -3.38 2.15 16.52
CA GLN A 161 -2.94 1.03 17.33
C GLN A 161 -3.76 -0.23 17.04
N LYS A 162 -5.07 -0.11 16.80
CA LYS A 162 -5.92 -1.24 16.39
C LYS A 162 -5.53 -1.76 15.00
N LYS A 163 -5.21 -0.87 14.06
CA LYS A 163 -4.62 -1.26 12.76
C LYS A 163 -3.27 -1.94 12.93
N ALA A 164 -2.41 -1.41 13.80
CA ALA A 164 -1.13 -2.06 14.12
C ALA A 164 -1.31 -3.44 14.78
N PHE A 165 -2.34 -3.61 15.61
CA PHE A 165 -2.70 -4.90 16.18
C PHE A 165 -3.17 -5.89 15.12
N LEU A 166 -4.01 -5.45 14.19
CA LEU A 166 -4.46 -6.30 13.09
C LEU A 166 -3.28 -6.78 12.25
N TRP A 167 -2.35 -5.87 11.91
CA TRP A 167 -1.09 -6.23 11.26
C TRP A 167 -0.27 -7.23 12.09
N PHE A 168 -0.11 -6.96 13.38
CA PHE A 168 0.64 -7.81 14.30
C PHE A 168 0.13 -9.25 14.30
N VAL A 169 -1.19 -9.44 14.33
CA VAL A 169 -1.79 -10.77 14.40
C VAL A 169 -1.94 -11.44 13.04
N THR A 170 -2.15 -10.68 11.96
CA THR A 170 -2.54 -11.27 10.66
C THR A 170 -1.47 -11.15 9.58
N GLY A 171 -0.52 -10.22 9.72
CA GLY A 171 0.42 -9.88 8.66
C GLY A 171 -0.19 -9.10 7.49
N PHE A 172 -1.45 -8.63 7.60
CA PHE A 172 -2.10 -7.81 6.59
C PHE A 172 -2.57 -6.48 7.20
N GLU A 173 -2.33 -5.38 6.48
CA GLU A 173 -2.76 -4.04 6.91
C GLU A 173 -4.23 -3.81 6.53
N ARG A 174 -4.65 -4.52 5.49
CA ARG A 174 -5.98 -4.50 4.91
C ARG A 174 -6.52 -5.91 4.88
N VAL A 175 -7.80 -6.05 5.16
CA VAL A 175 -8.43 -7.37 5.19
C VAL A 175 -8.95 -7.67 3.79
N PRO A 176 -8.67 -8.87 3.25
CA PRO A 176 -9.21 -9.28 1.95
C PRO A 176 -10.71 -9.07 1.90
N VAL A 177 -11.22 -8.58 0.76
CA VAL A 177 -12.66 -8.26 0.59
C VAL A 177 -13.54 -9.51 0.71
N LEU A 178 -12.97 -10.71 0.57
CA LEU A 178 -13.66 -11.98 0.61
C LEU A 178 -13.58 -12.63 2.01
N ASP A 179 -14.74 -12.73 2.65
CA ASP A 179 -15.08 -13.48 3.86
C ASP A 179 -14.41 -13.07 5.19
N LEU A 180 -14.80 -11.92 5.72
CA LEU A 180 -14.71 -11.65 7.17
C LEU A 180 -15.36 -12.75 8.03
N GLU A 181 -16.35 -13.47 7.49
CA GLU A 181 -16.95 -14.64 8.16
C GLU A 181 -16.00 -15.83 8.28
N LYS A 182 -15.01 -15.93 7.39
CA LYS A 182 -13.93 -16.94 7.46
C LYS A 182 -12.73 -16.45 8.25
N PHE A 183 -12.61 -15.14 8.47
CA PHE A 183 -11.58 -14.59 9.33
C PHE A 183 -11.85 -15.00 10.79
N LYS A 184 -10.99 -15.86 11.33
CA LYS A 184 -11.08 -16.37 12.70
C LYS A 184 -9.75 -16.14 13.41
N MET A 185 -9.62 -14.99 14.05
CA MET A 185 -8.53 -14.77 14.99
C MET A 185 -8.69 -15.75 16.16
N LYS A 186 -7.57 -16.32 16.62
CA LYS A 186 -7.57 -17.18 17.81
C LYS A 186 -6.70 -16.57 18.90
N ILE A 187 -7.18 -16.59 20.13
CA ILE A 187 -6.37 -16.20 21.30
C ILE A 187 -6.17 -17.45 22.16
N LYS A 188 -4.90 -17.78 22.40
CA LYS A 188 -4.49 -18.91 23.24
C LYS A 188 -3.51 -18.46 24.30
N ASP A 189 -3.47 -19.17 25.42
CA ASP A 189 -2.53 -18.88 26.48
C ASP A 189 -1.09 -19.11 26.01
N GLN A 190 -0.19 -18.22 26.44
CA GLN A 190 1.22 -18.39 26.17
C GLN A 190 1.83 -19.29 27.26
N GLN A 191 2.23 -20.49 26.88
CA GLN A 191 2.92 -21.43 27.74
C GLN A 191 4.37 -20.96 28.00
N VAL A 192 4.58 -20.28 29.14
CA VAL A 192 5.88 -19.68 29.52
C VAL A 192 6.49 -20.32 30.75
N GLN A 193 7.82 -20.34 30.83
CA GLN A 193 8.56 -20.72 32.03
C GLN A 193 8.99 -19.46 32.79
N GLY A 194 8.20 -19.04 33.78
CA GLY A 194 8.45 -17.84 34.60
C GLY A 194 7.19 -16.99 34.80
N PRO A 195 7.31 -15.82 35.46
CA PRO A 195 6.17 -14.93 35.69
C PRO A 195 5.59 -14.40 34.35
N PRO A 196 4.28 -14.61 34.06
CA PRO A 196 3.67 -14.21 32.78
C PRO A 196 3.84 -12.72 32.44
N ASP A 197 3.85 -11.85 33.44
CA ASP A 197 3.97 -10.38 33.32
C ASP A 197 5.27 -9.90 32.66
N GLN A 198 6.28 -10.76 32.59
CA GLN A 198 7.57 -10.45 31.97
C GLN A 198 7.59 -10.73 30.47
N PHE A 199 6.61 -11.46 29.94
CA PHE A 199 6.58 -11.86 28.54
C PHE A 199 5.70 -10.92 27.70
N TYR A 200 6.08 -10.75 26.44
CA TYR A 200 5.29 -10.04 25.44
C TYR A 200 4.30 -11.00 24.76
N PRO A 201 3.14 -10.49 24.30
CA PRO A 201 2.28 -11.28 23.43
C PRO A 201 3.04 -11.66 22.16
N LYS A 202 2.74 -12.82 21.58
CA LYS A 202 3.31 -13.29 20.32
C LYS A 202 2.21 -13.58 19.32
N ALA A 203 2.49 -13.37 18.05
CA ALA A 203 1.55 -13.69 16.98
C ALA A 203 2.15 -14.73 16.03
N HIS A 204 1.30 -15.64 15.55
CA HIS A 204 1.60 -16.53 14.43
C HIS A 204 0.70 -16.13 13.26
N THR A 205 1.21 -15.23 12.42
CA THR A 205 0.44 -14.55 11.38
C THR A 205 -0.20 -15.49 10.37
N CYS A 206 0.49 -16.58 10.00
CA CYS A 206 -0.03 -17.62 9.09
C CYS A 206 -1.39 -18.19 9.51
N PHE A 207 -1.71 -18.17 10.80
CA PHE A 207 -2.95 -18.71 11.35
C PHE A 207 -3.81 -17.67 12.07
N SER A 208 -3.38 -16.40 12.10
CA SER A 208 -4.01 -15.34 12.89
C SER A 208 -4.17 -15.72 14.38
N ASP A 209 -3.16 -16.42 14.92
CA ASP A 209 -3.13 -16.81 16.33
C ASP A 209 -2.38 -15.76 17.15
N LEU A 210 -2.96 -15.37 18.27
CA LEU A 210 -2.35 -14.55 19.31
C LEU A 210 -2.08 -15.43 20.55
N GLU A 211 -0.82 -15.59 20.90
CA GLU A 211 -0.40 -16.11 22.19
C GLU A 211 -0.34 -14.97 23.21
N LEU A 212 -1.26 -14.99 24.16
CA LEU A 212 -1.40 -13.97 25.19
C LEU A 212 -0.96 -14.54 26.53
N PRO A 213 0.02 -13.93 27.22
CA PRO A 213 0.36 -14.30 28.59
C PRO A 213 -0.80 -14.06 29.57
N LEU A 214 -0.84 -14.85 30.63
CA LEU A 214 -1.78 -14.72 31.75
C LEU A 214 -1.41 -13.52 32.64
N TYR A 215 -1.57 -12.31 32.12
CA TYR A 215 -1.22 -11.09 32.82
C TYR A 215 -2.01 -10.91 34.11
N SER A 216 -1.34 -10.40 35.14
CA SER A 216 -1.94 -10.22 36.47
C SER A 216 -2.80 -8.95 36.57
N THR A 217 -2.50 -7.89 35.80
CA THR A 217 -3.27 -6.63 35.81
C THR A 217 -3.43 -6.02 34.41
N LYS A 218 -4.45 -5.16 34.27
CA LYS A 218 -4.77 -4.44 33.03
C LYS A 218 -3.61 -3.55 32.57
N GLU A 219 -2.95 -2.89 33.51
CA GLU A 219 -1.85 -1.96 33.25
C GLU A 219 -0.66 -2.68 32.63
N ILE A 220 -0.30 -3.86 33.16
CA ILE A 220 0.79 -4.68 32.61
C ILE A 220 0.46 -5.13 31.19
N MET A 221 -0.76 -5.61 30.98
CA MET A 221 -1.22 -6.01 29.65
C MET A 221 -1.18 -4.84 28.66
N GLN A 222 -1.67 -3.66 29.05
CA GLN A 222 -1.65 -2.47 28.22
C GLN A 222 -0.24 -2.06 27.83
N THR A 223 0.69 -2.04 28.80
CA THR A 223 2.10 -1.75 28.52
C THR A 223 2.70 -2.77 27.56
N ARG A 224 2.58 -4.08 27.86
CA ARG A 224 3.19 -5.14 27.04
C ARG A 224 2.61 -5.21 25.63
N LEU A 225 1.29 -5.06 25.49
CA LEU A 225 0.64 -5.03 24.19
C LEU A 225 1.12 -3.82 23.39
N THR A 226 1.07 -2.61 23.97
CA THR A 226 1.45 -1.38 23.26
C THR A 226 2.92 -1.39 22.86
N GLU A 227 3.81 -1.90 23.71
CA GLU A 227 5.23 -2.10 23.39
C GLU A 227 5.40 -3.06 22.20
N ALA A 228 4.73 -4.22 22.21
CA ALA A 228 4.77 -5.19 21.11
C ALA A 228 4.25 -4.62 19.79
N LEU A 229 3.19 -3.81 19.83
CA LEU A 229 2.64 -3.14 18.65
C LEU A 229 3.58 -2.05 18.10
N SER A 230 4.32 -1.37 18.98
CA SER A 230 5.23 -0.28 18.60
C SER A 230 6.52 -0.81 17.98
N SER A 231 7.06 -1.93 18.47
CA SER A 231 8.26 -2.55 17.89
C SER A 231 8.07 -2.99 16.44
N ASN A 232 6.86 -3.42 16.06
CA ASN A 232 6.54 -3.79 14.68
C ASN A 232 6.44 -2.60 13.72
N LYS A 233 6.21 -1.38 14.23
CA LYS A 233 6.24 -0.16 13.39
C LYS A 233 7.64 0.20 12.89
N ILE A 234 8.70 -0.32 13.50
CA ILE A 234 10.09 -0.03 13.06
C ILE A 234 10.35 -0.57 11.64
N ILE A 235 9.67 -1.64 11.23
CA ILE A 235 9.75 -2.18 9.86
C ILE A 235 9.29 -1.15 8.80
N PHE A 236 8.42 -0.21 9.16
CA PHE A 236 7.83 0.75 8.22
C PHE A 236 8.67 2.00 7.96
N LYS A 237 9.62 2.36 8.83
CA LYS A 237 10.49 3.52 8.53
C LYS A 237 11.58 3.20 7.51
N ASP A 238 11.99 1.94 7.41
CA ASP A 238 13.08 1.54 6.53
C ASP A 238 12.60 1.05 5.16
N ALA A 239 11.30 0.80 4.97
CA ALA A 239 10.74 0.41 3.67
C ALA A 239 10.66 1.56 2.64
N GLY A 240 10.97 2.80 3.03
CA GLY A 240 11.11 3.97 2.16
C GLY A 240 12.54 4.30 1.74
N THR A 241 13.52 3.48 2.16
CA THR A 241 14.93 3.62 1.76
C THR A 241 15.43 2.29 1.24
N GLU A 242 16.07 2.35 0.08
CA GLU A 242 16.47 1.20 -0.74
C GLU A 242 17.25 0.10 0.01
N LEU A 243 17.05 -1.13 -0.50
CA LEU A 243 17.91 -2.32 -0.43
C LEU A 243 17.99 -3.10 0.90
N GLY A 244 17.04 -4.05 1.01
CA GLY A 244 17.34 -5.48 1.10
C GLY A 244 18.07 -6.01 2.34
N ARG A 245 17.34 -6.78 3.16
CA ARG A 245 17.76 -8.14 3.57
C ARG A 245 16.63 -8.89 4.26
N CYS A 246 16.57 -10.18 3.91
CA CYS A 246 15.65 -11.21 4.32
C CYS A 246 15.49 -11.37 5.84
N LEU A 247 14.33 -11.87 6.26
CA LEU A 247 14.31 -13.02 7.15
C LEU A 247 13.38 -14.11 6.60
N VAL A 248 14.00 -15.27 6.43
CA VAL A 248 13.40 -16.61 6.44
C VAL A 248 12.90 -16.89 7.86
#